data_AF-A0A0S7YK89-F1
#
_entry.id   AF-A0A0S7YK89-F1
#
_cell.length_a   1.000
_cell.length_b   1.000
_cell.length_c   1.000
_cell.angle_alpha   90.00
_cell.angle_beta   90.00
_cell.angle_gamma   90.00
#
_symmetry.space_group_name_H-M   'P 1'
#
loop_
_entity.id
_entity.type
_entity.pdbx_description
1 polymer ?
#
loop_
_entity_poly.entity_id
_entity_poly.type
_entity_poly.pdbx_seq_one_letter_code
_entity_poly.pdbx_strand_id
1 'polypeptide(L)'
;MKPAWVMTAIGVLAVVAAGCGRRGRDLGPLTPQAATAGPFDTGGGAASEEVNPVRVARPAAGKETPEPAEPTGTLTRPDRDAEYQARLGDVTLPLPKERLPVLADVDEGGGSPVLVNTVLAEVNGEVITREDILGPIRPQMAAWRKEYSPEAFESRCRQVVNLKLREEISRRLVVQEATAELSEEEKKQIDTTLGQILKNLASEAGSALLLEEKLQHEGSSLQEERRRRREQLMVQQYLRKKISPTVHITHSELLNYYREVCPERYVQPTRMRLGLIAIRKSESPDLAQARAVADAVLERASKGEDFARLARRYSHDPMASGGGDWGFVTKGSFRIKAVDGVLFALETGRTGPLVETDEAFYIVKALAREDGRTVPFTEVQDELEDEIRDRKYNETVNNYIQDLYKRGYVRVMMENI
;
A
#
# COMPACT_ATOMS: atom_id res chain seq x y z
N MET A 1 -22.79 -14.05 -3.39
CA MET A 1 -21.51 -14.54 -2.83
C MET A 1 -20.50 -14.53 -3.98
N LYS A 2 -19.53 -13.62 -3.96
CA LYS A 2 -18.60 -13.36 -5.08
C LYS A 2 -17.24 -14.01 -4.76
N PRO A 3 -16.64 -14.81 -5.66
CA PRO A 3 -15.31 -15.38 -5.44
C PRO A 3 -14.22 -14.33 -5.75
N ALA A 4 -13.23 -14.23 -4.87
CA ALA A 4 -12.26 -13.15 -4.75
C ALA A 4 -10.93 -13.35 -5.51
N TRP A 5 -10.92 -14.02 -6.68
CA TRP A 5 -9.67 -14.50 -7.30
C TRP A 5 -9.35 -14.00 -8.73
N VAL A 6 -9.99 -12.93 -9.20
CA VAL A 6 -9.65 -12.32 -10.51
C VAL A 6 -8.86 -11.03 -10.30
N MET A 7 -7.58 -11.13 -9.93
CA MET A 7 -6.61 -10.00 -9.94
C MET A 7 -5.16 -10.52 -10.00
N THR A 8 -4.78 -11.21 -11.08
CA THR A 8 -3.35 -11.45 -11.34
C THR A 8 -3.05 -11.50 -12.84
N ALA A 9 -2.83 -10.33 -13.42
CA ALA A 9 -2.22 -10.17 -14.74
C ALA A 9 -1.49 -8.82 -14.81
N ILE A 10 -0.50 -8.61 -13.93
CA ILE A 10 0.42 -7.47 -14.02
C ILE A 10 1.83 -7.99 -13.79
N GLY A 11 2.71 -7.72 -14.77
CA GLY A 11 4.11 -7.44 -14.51
C GLY A 11 5.01 -8.65 -14.31
N VAL A 12 5.75 -9.00 -15.35
CA VAL A 12 7.07 -9.65 -15.19
C VAL A 12 8.03 -8.74 -14.39
N LEU A 13 7.67 -7.47 -14.19
CA LEU A 13 8.27 -6.54 -13.23
C LEU A 13 7.73 -6.64 -11.78
N ALA A 14 6.57 -7.26 -11.56
CA ALA A 14 5.97 -7.42 -10.22
C ALA A 14 6.30 -8.78 -9.57
N VAL A 15 6.73 -9.77 -10.35
CA VAL A 15 6.98 -11.14 -9.86
C VAL A 15 8.24 -11.27 -8.99
N VAL A 16 9.17 -10.31 -9.02
CA VAL A 16 10.35 -10.39 -8.14
C VAL A 16 10.10 -9.81 -6.74
N ALA A 17 9.04 -9.02 -6.54
CA ALA A 17 8.75 -8.38 -5.25
C ALA A 17 7.90 -9.23 -4.27
N ALA A 18 7.40 -10.41 -4.66
CA ALA A 18 6.48 -11.20 -3.83
C ALA A 18 7.12 -12.39 -3.07
N GLY A 19 8.46 -12.44 -3.00
CA GLY A 19 9.21 -13.62 -2.56
C GLY A 19 9.99 -13.54 -1.25
N CYS A 20 9.90 -12.45 -0.47
CA CYS A 20 10.55 -12.34 0.84
C CYS A 20 9.52 -12.14 1.98
N GLY A 21 9.11 -13.26 2.57
CA GLY A 21 9.17 -13.43 4.03
C GLY A 21 8.24 -12.63 4.95
N ARG A 22 6.92 -12.80 4.86
CA ARG A 22 6.05 -12.71 6.07
C ARG A 22 5.98 -14.08 6.76
N ARG A 23 6.60 -14.22 7.93
CA ARG A 23 6.18 -15.19 8.95
C ARG A 23 5.92 -14.46 10.25
N GLY A 24 4.64 -14.39 10.62
CA GLY A 24 4.21 -13.94 11.94
C GLY A 24 4.73 -14.88 13.02
N ARG A 25 5.09 -14.30 14.17
CA ARG A 25 5.22 -15.03 15.44
C ARG A 25 3.96 -14.76 16.25
N ASP A 26 3.02 -15.69 16.20
CA ASP A 26 2.09 -15.94 17.28
C ASP A 26 2.63 -17.14 18.07
N LEU A 27 3.22 -16.88 19.24
CA LEU A 27 3.37 -17.89 20.30
C LEU A 27 3.22 -17.19 21.65
N GLY A 28 2.19 -17.58 22.39
CA GLY A 28 1.88 -17.10 23.74
C GLY A 28 2.93 -17.50 24.78
N PRO A 29 2.83 -16.95 26.00
CA PRO A 29 3.90 -17.00 26.99
C PRO A 29 3.93 -18.35 27.69
N LEU A 30 5.08 -19.03 27.63
CA LEU A 30 5.45 -20.08 28.57
C LEU A 30 6.14 -19.44 29.76
N THR A 31 5.56 -19.65 30.94
CA THR A 31 6.16 -19.44 32.24
C THR A 31 7.46 -20.25 32.40
N PRO A 32 8.40 -19.76 33.21
CA PRO A 32 9.12 -20.67 34.08
C PRO A 32 9.09 -20.24 35.55
N GLN A 33 8.94 -21.27 36.38
CA GLN A 33 8.93 -21.26 37.83
C GLN A 33 10.37 -21.18 38.37
N ALA A 34 10.47 -20.66 39.59
CA ALA A 34 11.65 -20.29 40.37
C ALA A 34 12.76 -21.36 40.53
N ALA A 35 14.01 -20.88 40.69
CA ALA A 35 14.95 -21.36 41.73
C ALA A 35 16.19 -20.42 41.88
N THR A 36 16.20 -19.67 42.99
CA THR A 36 17.29 -19.44 43.97
C THR A 36 18.76 -19.25 43.54
N ALA A 37 19.31 -18.05 43.81
CA ALA A 37 20.59 -17.82 44.52
C ALA A 37 20.67 -16.33 44.96
N GLY A 38 21.09 -16.07 46.20
CA GLY A 38 21.02 -14.77 46.89
C GLY A 38 22.25 -13.85 46.73
N PRO A 39 22.58 -13.01 47.73
CA PRO A 39 22.50 -11.54 47.58
C PRO A 39 23.83 -10.81 47.86
N PHE A 40 24.03 -9.64 47.25
CA PHE A 40 24.99 -8.58 47.64
C PHE A 40 24.68 -7.34 46.78
N ASP A 41 24.89 -6.08 47.12
CA ASP A 41 24.78 -5.24 48.32
C ASP A 41 24.82 -3.80 47.76
N THR A 42 24.36 -2.88 48.59
CA THR A 42 24.03 -1.45 48.53
C THR A 42 24.97 -0.43 47.84
N GLY A 43 24.35 0.72 47.51
CA GLY A 43 24.96 2.05 47.34
C GLY A 43 24.77 2.62 45.93
N GLY A 44 24.07 3.73 45.65
CA GLY A 44 23.82 4.95 46.42
C GLY A 44 24.39 6.13 45.63
N GLY A 45 23.59 7.15 45.29
CA GLY A 45 24.12 8.39 44.72
C GLY A 45 23.15 9.17 43.82
N ALA A 46 22.37 10.05 44.44
CA ALA A 46 21.63 11.10 43.78
C ALA A 46 22.55 12.26 43.36
N ALA A 47 22.24 12.94 42.26
CA ALA A 47 22.56 14.37 42.07
C ALA A 47 21.64 14.99 41.01
N SER A 48 20.93 16.02 41.45
CA SER A 48 20.03 16.93 40.76
C SER A 48 20.75 18.24 40.42
N GLU A 49 20.43 18.88 39.29
CA GLU A 49 20.60 20.33 39.03
C GLU A 49 19.84 20.69 37.72
N GLU A 50 18.67 21.35 37.81
CA GLU A 50 18.42 22.80 37.63
C GLU A 50 18.81 23.35 36.22
N VAL A 51 17.86 23.51 35.28
CA VAL A 51 16.99 24.70 35.01
C VAL A 51 17.75 25.97 34.57
N ASN A 52 17.62 26.39 33.30
CA ASN A 52 16.88 27.62 32.89
C ASN A 52 16.84 27.80 31.35
N PRO A 53 15.79 28.46 30.78
CA PRO A 53 15.46 28.48 29.36
C PRO A 53 15.83 29.81 28.66
N VAL A 54 15.89 29.80 27.32
CA VAL A 54 15.96 31.05 26.52
C VAL A 54 14.83 31.09 25.49
N ARG A 55 13.79 31.83 25.88
CA ARG A 55 13.13 32.94 25.17
C ARG A 55 12.76 32.78 23.69
N VAL A 56 11.46 32.59 23.48
CA VAL A 56 10.70 32.91 22.26
C VAL A 56 10.64 34.42 22.06
N ALA A 57 10.82 34.88 20.81
CA ALA A 57 10.41 36.22 20.37
C ALA A 57 9.61 36.11 19.06
N ARG A 58 8.35 36.55 19.13
CA ARG A 58 7.50 36.99 18.01
C ARG A 58 7.19 38.46 18.30
N PRO A 59 7.13 39.34 17.28
CA PRO A 59 5.84 39.84 16.78
C PRO A 59 5.92 40.06 15.25
N ALA A 60 4.92 40.49 14.47
CA ALA A 60 3.66 41.17 14.70
C ALA A 60 2.66 40.84 13.58
N ALA A 61 1.40 41.20 13.82
CA ALA A 61 0.24 40.99 12.98
C ALA A 61 0.14 41.97 11.79
N GLY A 62 -0.51 41.52 10.72
CA GLY A 62 -1.08 42.34 9.66
C GLY A 62 -2.34 41.64 9.15
N LYS A 63 -3.49 42.30 9.32
CA LYS A 63 -4.84 41.83 8.99
C LYS A 63 -5.11 42.05 7.49
N GLU A 64 -5.83 41.13 6.86
CA GLU A 64 -6.98 41.44 5.98
C GLU A 64 -7.65 40.13 5.54
N THR A 65 -8.96 40.06 5.78
CA THR A 65 -9.85 38.96 5.41
C THR A 65 -10.75 39.47 4.28
N PRO A 66 -11.03 38.67 3.23
CA PRO A 66 -12.28 38.80 2.50
C PRO A 66 -13.21 37.61 2.73
N GLU A 67 -14.50 37.94 2.67
CA GLU A 67 -15.75 37.21 2.87
C GLU A 67 -16.01 36.09 1.83
N PRO A 68 -16.86 35.08 2.10
CA PRO A 68 -16.80 33.78 1.43
C PRO A 68 -17.61 33.73 0.12
N ALA A 69 -16.98 33.20 -0.92
CA ALA A 69 -17.66 32.80 -2.16
C ALA A 69 -18.26 31.38 -2.02
N GLU A 70 -19.47 31.22 -2.55
CA GLU A 70 -20.25 29.96 -2.57
C GLU A 70 -19.53 28.82 -3.30
N PRO A 71 -19.64 27.54 -2.84
CA PRO A 71 -19.01 26.43 -3.51
C PRO A 71 -19.92 25.86 -4.61
N THR A 72 -19.74 26.29 -5.85
CA THR A 72 -20.11 25.51 -7.04
C THR A 72 -18.85 24.84 -7.58
N GLY A 73 -18.62 23.58 -7.20
CA GLY A 73 -17.46 22.82 -7.63
C GLY A 73 -17.62 21.36 -7.31
N THR A 74 -18.05 20.58 -8.29
CA THR A 74 -18.15 19.13 -8.25
C THR A 74 -16.78 18.54 -7.93
N LEU A 75 -16.62 17.97 -6.73
CA LEU A 75 -15.43 17.22 -6.33
C LEU A 75 -15.32 15.95 -7.17
N THR A 76 -14.63 16.03 -8.31
CA THR A 76 -14.05 14.86 -8.96
C THR A 76 -12.93 14.34 -8.06
N ARG A 77 -13.07 13.09 -7.61
CA ARG A 77 -12.01 12.36 -6.93
C ARG A 77 -10.74 12.44 -7.77
N PRO A 78 -9.58 12.84 -7.22
CA PRO A 78 -8.33 12.70 -7.94
C PRO A 78 -8.11 11.22 -8.23
N ASP A 79 -7.82 10.95 -9.49
CA ASP A 79 -7.56 9.64 -10.04
C ASP A 79 -6.31 9.06 -9.35
N ARG A 80 -6.51 8.06 -8.48
CA ARG A 80 -5.42 7.40 -7.74
C ARG A 80 -4.42 6.72 -8.67
N ASP A 81 -4.78 6.52 -9.93
CA ASP A 81 -3.91 5.94 -10.95
C ASP A 81 -2.88 6.96 -11.47
N ALA A 82 -3.17 8.26 -11.43
CA ALA A 82 -2.24 9.31 -11.88
C ALA A 82 -1.06 9.49 -10.91
N GLU A 83 -1.29 9.32 -9.62
CA GLU A 83 -0.25 9.37 -8.58
C GLU A 83 0.64 8.12 -8.59
N TYR A 84 0.12 7.00 -9.10
CA TYR A 84 0.88 5.76 -9.33
C TYR A 84 1.76 5.83 -10.58
N GLN A 85 1.28 6.49 -11.65
CA GLN A 85 2.05 6.75 -12.88
C GLN A 85 3.24 7.70 -12.62
N ALA A 86 3.10 8.67 -11.71
CA ALA A 86 4.19 9.59 -11.36
C ALA A 86 5.34 8.94 -10.55
N ARG A 87 5.14 7.74 -10.00
CA ARG A 87 6.15 7.02 -9.18
C ARG A 87 6.95 5.97 -9.95
N LEU A 88 6.52 5.61 -11.16
CA LEU A 88 7.31 4.82 -12.09
C LEU A 88 8.07 5.81 -12.97
N GLY A 89 9.39 5.91 -12.77
CA GLY A 89 10.23 6.78 -13.58
C GLY A 89 9.93 6.60 -15.08
N ASP A 90 9.60 7.70 -15.74
CA ASP A 90 9.22 7.75 -17.14
C ASP A 90 10.40 7.28 -18.00
N VAL A 91 10.40 6.00 -18.40
CA VAL A 91 11.33 5.47 -19.39
C VAL A 91 10.79 5.83 -20.77
N THR A 92 11.13 7.03 -21.23
CA THR A 92 10.85 7.47 -22.60
C THR A 92 11.91 6.90 -23.55
N LEU A 93 11.54 5.84 -24.27
CA LEU A 93 12.28 5.38 -25.46
C LEU A 93 11.70 6.09 -26.70
N PRO A 94 12.53 6.65 -27.59
CA PRO A 94 12.04 7.35 -28.78
C PRO A 94 11.41 6.36 -29.78
N LEU A 95 10.16 6.61 -30.15
CA LEU A 95 9.43 5.86 -31.17
C LEU A 95 9.55 6.55 -32.55
N PRO A 96 9.81 5.81 -33.65
CA PRO A 96 9.73 6.31 -35.02
C PRO A 96 8.30 6.73 -35.44
N LYS A 97 8.20 7.67 -36.39
CA LYS A 97 7.02 8.51 -36.66
C LYS A 97 6.08 8.04 -37.78
N GLU A 98 5.91 6.75 -38.05
CA GLU A 98 5.06 6.32 -39.18
C GLU A 98 3.70 5.74 -38.74
N ARG A 99 2.64 6.24 -39.39
CA ARG A 99 1.22 5.91 -39.15
C ARG A 99 0.79 4.76 -40.04
N LEU A 100 -0.01 3.83 -39.51
CA LEU A 100 -0.86 2.91 -40.27
C LEU A 100 -2.33 3.39 -40.25
N PRO A 101 -3.14 3.00 -41.24
CA PRO A 101 -4.53 3.42 -41.37
C PRO A 101 -5.43 2.81 -40.28
N VAL A 102 -6.44 3.59 -39.89
CA VAL A 102 -7.48 3.24 -38.92
C VAL A 102 -8.21 1.96 -39.38
N LEU A 103 -8.50 1.05 -38.44
CA LEU A 103 -9.40 -0.08 -38.65
C LEU A 103 -10.75 0.44 -39.17
N ALA A 104 -11.02 0.24 -40.45
CA ALA A 104 -12.37 0.21 -40.98
C ALA A 104 -12.90 -1.23 -40.84
N ASP A 105 -14.05 -1.32 -40.18
CA ASP A 105 -15.08 -2.35 -40.30
C ASP A 105 -14.71 -3.81 -40.02
N VAL A 106 -15.15 -4.29 -38.86
CA VAL A 106 -15.48 -5.70 -38.66
C VAL A 106 -16.88 -5.90 -39.25
N ASP A 107 -16.95 -6.29 -40.52
CA ASP A 107 -18.18 -6.79 -41.12
C ASP A 107 -18.34 -8.28 -40.78
N GLU A 108 -19.55 -8.66 -40.37
CA GLU A 108 -19.92 -10.05 -40.11
C GLU A 108 -20.12 -10.78 -41.45
N GLY A 109 -19.27 -11.75 -41.75
CA GLY A 109 -19.51 -12.73 -42.81
C GLY A 109 -18.71 -12.53 -44.08
N GLY A 110 -17.51 -13.13 -44.12
CA GLY A 110 -16.73 -13.25 -45.35
C GLY A 110 -15.31 -13.65 -45.03
N GLY A 111 -14.95 -14.90 -45.36
CA GLY A 111 -13.63 -15.46 -45.11
C GLY A 111 -12.51 -14.65 -45.75
N SER A 112 -11.89 -13.78 -44.96
CA SER A 112 -10.49 -13.43 -45.12
C SER A 112 -9.69 -14.41 -44.26
N PRO A 113 -8.61 -15.03 -44.76
CA PRO A 113 -7.79 -15.89 -43.91
C PRO A 113 -7.30 -15.01 -42.76
N VAL A 114 -7.78 -15.27 -41.55
CA VAL A 114 -7.21 -14.69 -40.36
C VAL A 114 -5.73 -15.08 -40.42
N LEU A 115 -4.86 -14.12 -40.68
CA LEU A 115 -3.41 -14.30 -40.59
C LEU A 115 -3.10 -14.49 -39.09
N VAL A 116 -3.35 -15.71 -38.60
CA VAL A 116 -3.22 -16.12 -37.19
C VAL A 116 -1.79 -15.89 -36.68
N ASN A 117 -0.80 -15.84 -37.57
CA ASN A 117 0.62 -15.71 -37.21
C ASN A 117 1.28 -14.45 -37.81
N THR A 118 0.72 -13.25 -37.57
CA THR A 118 1.50 -12.04 -37.89
C THR A 118 2.65 -11.89 -36.90
N VAL A 119 3.87 -11.75 -37.42
CA VAL A 119 5.08 -11.51 -36.63
C VAL A 119 5.08 -10.07 -36.12
N LEU A 120 5.16 -9.89 -34.81
CA LEU A 120 5.24 -8.57 -34.17
C LEU A 120 6.68 -8.15 -33.94
N ALA A 121 7.53 -9.07 -33.52
CA ALA A 121 8.95 -8.82 -33.27
C ALA A 121 9.78 -10.09 -33.41
N GLU A 122 11.08 -9.92 -33.59
CA GLU A 122 12.08 -10.98 -33.58
C GLU A 122 13.18 -10.65 -32.56
N VAL A 123 13.55 -11.62 -31.73
CA VAL A 123 14.52 -11.49 -30.64
C VAL A 123 15.55 -12.62 -30.76
N ASN A 124 16.77 -12.29 -31.20
CA ASN A 124 17.86 -13.26 -31.41
C ASN A 124 17.43 -14.51 -32.22
N GLY A 125 16.59 -14.33 -33.25
CA GLY A 125 16.06 -15.42 -34.09
C GLY A 125 14.76 -16.07 -33.59
N GLU A 126 14.26 -15.70 -32.40
CA GLU A 126 12.95 -16.13 -31.92
C GLU A 126 11.85 -15.13 -32.29
N VAL A 127 10.76 -15.63 -32.87
CA VAL A 127 9.65 -14.84 -33.38
C VAL A 127 8.56 -14.66 -32.32
N ILE A 128 8.18 -13.41 -32.03
CA ILE A 128 7.03 -13.05 -31.21
C ILE A 128 5.83 -12.85 -32.13
N THR A 129 4.79 -13.64 -31.93
CA THR A 129 3.57 -13.62 -32.75
C THR A 129 2.49 -12.75 -32.11
N ARG A 130 1.49 -12.38 -32.91
CA ARG A 130 0.29 -11.70 -32.41
C ARG A 130 -0.45 -12.52 -31.35
N GLU A 131 -0.51 -13.84 -31.50
CA GLU A 131 -1.23 -14.70 -30.53
C GLU A 131 -0.54 -14.72 -29.17
N ASP A 132 0.79 -14.70 -29.14
CA ASP A 132 1.58 -14.63 -27.89
C ASP A 132 1.21 -13.40 -27.03
N ILE A 133 0.89 -12.28 -27.69
CA ILE A 133 0.57 -11.01 -27.04
C ILE A 133 -0.92 -10.85 -26.78
N LEU A 134 -1.76 -11.10 -27.79
CA LEU A 134 -3.20 -10.86 -27.72
C LEU A 134 -3.96 -11.97 -27.00
N GLY A 135 -3.50 -13.23 -27.07
CA GLY A 135 -4.17 -14.37 -26.44
C GLY A 135 -4.46 -14.14 -24.95
N PRO A 136 -3.43 -13.82 -24.13
CA PRO A 136 -3.60 -13.61 -22.69
C PRO A 136 -4.50 -12.43 -22.31
N ILE A 137 -4.57 -11.38 -23.14
CA ILE A 137 -5.34 -10.16 -22.85
C ILE A 137 -6.72 -10.14 -23.50
N ARG A 138 -7.05 -11.13 -24.36
CA ARG A 138 -8.32 -11.20 -25.09
C ARG A 138 -9.57 -11.12 -24.19
N PRO A 139 -9.66 -11.85 -23.05
CA PRO A 139 -10.80 -11.73 -22.16
C PRO A 139 -10.94 -10.33 -21.55
N GLN A 140 -9.79 -9.71 -21.25
CA GLN A 140 -9.73 -8.36 -20.68
C GLN A 140 -10.16 -7.30 -21.70
N MET A 141 -9.73 -7.43 -22.96
CA MET A 141 -10.18 -6.57 -24.06
C MET A 141 -11.70 -6.70 -24.28
N ALA A 142 -12.25 -7.92 -24.23
CA ALA A 142 -13.70 -8.13 -24.34
C ALA A 142 -14.49 -7.44 -23.22
N ALA A 143 -13.93 -7.38 -22.01
CA ALA A 143 -14.50 -6.63 -20.89
C ALA A 143 -14.42 -5.11 -21.15
N TRP A 144 -13.25 -4.59 -21.53
CA TRP A 144 -13.06 -3.16 -21.82
C TRP A 144 -13.97 -2.64 -22.93
N ARG A 145 -14.23 -3.45 -23.95
CA ARG A 145 -15.13 -3.08 -25.04
C ARG A 145 -16.56 -2.77 -24.58
N LYS A 146 -17.00 -3.32 -23.45
CA LYS A 146 -18.32 -3.07 -22.86
C LYS A 146 -18.35 -1.84 -21.94
N GLU A 147 -17.19 -1.44 -21.42
CA GLU A 147 -17.06 -0.44 -20.36
C GLU A 147 -16.63 0.94 -20.90
N TYR A 148 -15.84 0.96 -21.99
CA TYR A 148 -15.23 2.18 -22.52
C TYR A 148 -15.83 2.61 -23.85
N SER A 149 -15.70 3.90 -24.17
CA SER A 149 -15.96 4.43 -25.52
C SER A 149 -14.96 3.85 -26.54
N PRO A 150 -15.27 3.84 -27.85
CA PRO A 150 -14.36 3.30 -28.88
C PRO A 150 -12.96 3.90 -28.82
N GLU A 151 -12.83 5.23 -28.67
CA GLU A 151 -11.53 5.91 -28.58
C GLU A 151 -10.75 5.53 -27.31
N ALA A 152 -11.44 5.47 -26.16
CA ALA A 152 -10.81 5.08 -24.90
C ALA A 152 -10.39 3.60 -24.90
N PHE A 153 -11.19 2.74 -25.52
CA PHE A 153 -10.89 1.33 -25.72
C PHE A 153 -9.63 1.13 -26.57
N GLU A 154 -9.52 1.82 -27.72
CA GLU A 154 -8.33 1.74 -28.58
C GLU A 154 -7.07 2.20 -27.86
N SER A 155 -7.13 3.36 -27.19
CA SER A 155 -6.00 3.89 -26.43
C SER A 155 -5.55 2.91 -25.35
N ARG A 156 -6.50 2.31 -24.61
CA ARG A 156 -6.21 1.34 -23.55
C ARG A 156 -5.59 0.06 -24.11
N CYS A 157 -6.14 -0.47 -25.20
CA CYS A 157 -5.61 -1.65 -25.86
C CYS A 157 -4.19 -1.41 -26.36
N ARG A 158 -3.93 -0.27 -27.00
CA ARG A 158 -2.59 0.09 -27.48
C ARG A 158 -1.57 0.15 -26.35
N GLN A 159 -1.91 0.80 -25.24
CA GLN A 159 -1.03 0.87 -24.07
C GLN A 159 -0.67 -0.52 -23.55
N VAL A 160 -1.67 -1.39 -23.40
CA VAL A 160 -1.50 -2.73 -22.84
C VAL A 160 -0.74 -3.64 -23.80
N VAL A 161 -1.04 -3.57 -25.10
CA VAL A 161 -0.33 -4.36 -26.12
C VAL A 161 1.14 -3.95 -26.17
N ASN A 162 1.45 -2.65 -26.17
CA ASN A 162 2.82 -2.15 -26.16
C ASN A 162 3.58 -2.58 -24.89
N LEU A 163 2.92 -2.54 -23.73
CA LEU A 163 3.47 -3.05 -22.48
C LEU A 163 3.77 -4.55 -22.60
N LYS A 164 2.81 -5.34 -23.08
CA LYS A 164 2.95 -6.80 -23.21
C LYS A 164 4.03 -7.20 -24.20
N LEU A 165 4.15 -6.49 -25.32
CA LEU A 165 5.22 -6.71 -26.28
C LEU A 165 6.60 -6.45 -25.65
N ARG A 166 6.76 -5.35 -24.91
CA ARG A 166 8.00 -5.06 -24.17
C ARG A 166 8.32 -6.11 -23.10
N GLU A 167 7.30 -6.55 -22.35
CA GLU A 167 7.44 -7.63 -21.37
C GLU A 167 7.91 -8.93 -22.05
N GLU A 168 7.33 -9.30 -23.18
CA GLU A 168 7.64 -10.54 -23.89
C GLU A 168 9.04 -10.52 -24.52
N ILE A 169 9.45 -9.38 -25.11
CA ILE A 169 10.82 -9.20 -25.61
C ILE A 169 11.83 -9.34 -24.46
N SER A 170 11.60 -8.62 -23.37
CA SER A 170 12.49 -8.64 -22.19
C SER A 170 12.58 -10.05 -21.61
N ARG A 171 11.45 -10.74 -21.50
CA ARG A 171 11.37 -12.11 -21.00
C ARG A 171 12.21 -13.06 -21.85
N ARG A 172 12.08 -13.02 -23.19
CA ARG A 172 12.84 -13.90 -24.08
C ARG A 172 14.34 -13.67 -24.00
N LEU A 173 14.77 -12.39 -23.97
CA LEU A 173 16.18 -12.05 -23.77
C LEU A 173 16.74 -12.66 -22.47
N VAL A 174 16.02 -12.52 -21.35
CA VAL A 174 16.47 -13.05 -20.07
C VAL A 174 16.40 -14.58 -20.02
N VAL A 175 15.40 -15.21 -20.63
CA VAL A 175 15.31 -16.69 -20.71
C VAL A 175 16.48 -17.27 -21.49
N GLN A 176 16.89 -16.64 -22.59
CA GLN A 176 18.04 -17.08 -23.38
C GLN A 176 19.34 -17.02 -22.56
N GLU A 177 19.59 -15.90 -21.88
CA GLU A 177 20.74 -15.76 -20.97
C GLU A 177 20.68 -16.76 -19.80
N ALA A 178 19.51 -16.93 -19.19
CA ALA A 178 19.31 -17.90 -18.12
C ALA A 178 19.57 -19.33 -18.59
N THR A 179 19.16 -19.68 -19.81
CA THR A 179 19.40 -21.01 -20.38
C THR A 179 20.88 -21.27 -20.63
N ALA A 180 21.63 -20.23 -21.02
CA ALA A 180 23.07 -20.29 -21.28
C ALA A 180 23.93 -20.27 -20.00
N GLU A 181 23.57 -19.48 -18.98
CA GLU A 181 24.38 -19.29 -17.76
C GLU A 181 24.01 -20.21 -16.58
N LEU A 182 22.79 -20.76 -16.53
CA LEU A 182 22.40 -21.69 -15.46
C LEU A 182 23.05 -23.06 -15.68
N SER A 183 23.61 -23.61 -14.60
CA SER A 183 24.16 -24.97 -14.56
C SER A 183 23.05 -26.04 -14.64
N GLU A 184 23.43 -27.26 -15.00
CA GLU A 184 22.49 -28.39 -15.07
C GLU A 184 21.92 -28.76 -13.69
N GLU A 185 22.70 -28.60 -12.62
CA GLU A 185 22.24 -28.77 -11.25
C GLU A 185 21.14 -27.75 -10.88
N GLU A 186 21.33 -26.48 -11.25
CA GLU A 186 20.34 -25.43 -11.03
C GLU A 186 19.05 -25.71 -11.82
N LYS A 187 19.18 -26.10 -13.10
CA LYS A 187 18.02 -26.50 -13.93
C LYS A 187 17.26 -27.68 -13.33
N LYS A 188 17.97 -28.66 -12.76
CA LYS A 188 17.36 -29.82 -12.08
C LYS A 188 16.64 -29.42 -10.79
N GLN A 189 17.17 -28.45 -10.04
CA GLN A 189 16.50 -27.90 -8.86
C GLN A 189 15.19 -27.19 -9.27
N ILE A 190 15.23 -26.38 -10.32
CA ILE A 190 14.03 -25.73 -10.89
C ILE A 190 12.98 -26.77 -11.25
N ASP A 191 13.37 -27.87 -11.90
CA ASP A 191 12.45 -28.94 -12.25
C ASP A 191 11.82 -29.64 -11.05
N THR A 192 12.60 -29.79 -9.98
CA THR A 192 12.11 -30.35 -8.73
C THR A 192 11.07 -29.41 -8.08
N THR A 193 11.38 -28.12 -8.01
CA THR A 193 10.47 -27.09 -7.50
C THR A 193 9.21 -26.98 -8.36
N LEU A 194 9.33 -27.02 -9.68
CA LEU A 194 8.21 -27.02 -10.61
C LEU A 194 7.30 -28.23 -10.38
N GLY A 195 7.86 -29.42 -10.18
CA GLY A 195 7.09 -30.62 -9.85
C GLY A 195 6.29 -30.48 -8.56
N GLN A 196 6.87 -29.84 -7.54
CA GLN A 196 6.17 -29.56 -6.27
C GLN A 196 5.03 -28.54 -6.46
N ILE A 197 5.27 -27.46 -7.22
CA ILE A 197 4.25 -26.45 -7.53
C ILE A 197 3.07 -27.10 -8.27
N LEU A 198 3.35 -27.87 -9.32
CA LEU A 198 2.29 -28.55 -10.09
C LEU A 198 1.52 -29.56 -9.23
N LYS A 199 2.19 -30.27 -8.32
CA LYS A 199 1.53 -31.19 -7.38
C LYS A 199 0.60 -30.45 -6.43
N ASN A 200 1.01 -29.29 -5.91
CA ASN A 200 0.18 -28.48 -5.03
C ASN A 200 -1.05 -27.94 -5.78
N LEU A 201 -0.86 -27.42 -7.00
CA LEU A 201 -1.95 -26.95 -7.85
C LEU A 201 -2.95 -28.07 -8.20
N ALA A 202 -2.45 -29.26 -8.52
CA ALA A 202 -3.31 -30.42 -8.78
C ALA A 202 -4.09 -30.83 -7.53
N SER A 203 -3.50 -30.66 -6.34
CA SER A 203 -4.17 -30.97 -5.06
C SER A 203 -5.26 -29.93 -4.74
N GLU A 204 -5.00 -28.65 -5.01
CA GLU A 204 -5.97 -27.55 -4.87
C GLU A 204 -7.13 -27.68 -5.86
N ALA A 205 -6.86 -28.10 -7.09
CA ALA A 205 -7.88 -28.39 -8.11
C ALA A 205 -8.64 -29.71 -7.85
N GLY A 206 -8.23 -30.49 -6.84
CA GLY A 206 -8.81 -31.80 -6.50
C GLY A 206 -8.20 -32.98 -7.27
N SER A 207 -7.71 -32.78 -8.50
CA SER A 207 -6.87 -33.75 -9.20
C SER A 207 -6.09 -33.11 -10.35
N ALA A 208 -5.09 -33.81 -10.89
CA ALA A 208 -4.37 -33.38 -12.09
C ALA A 208 -5.28 -33.33 -13.33
N LEU A 209 -6.30 -34.19 -13.41
CA LEU A 209 -7.25 -34.20 -14.52
C LEU A 209 -8.17 -32.97 -14.48
N LEU A 210 -8.68 -32.62 -13.29
CA LEU A 210 -9.50 -31.41 -13.09
C LEU A 210 -8.69 -30.13 -13.33
N LEU A 211 -7.38 -30.15 -13.01
CA LEU A 211 -6.48 -29.05 -13.34
C LEU A 211 -6.34 -28.88 -14.86
N GLU A 212 -6.12 -29.96 -15.60
CA GLU A 212 -6.05 -29.93 -17.06
C GLU A 212 -7.36 -29.41 -17.68
N GLU A 213 -8.51 -29.93 -17.23
CA GLU A 213 -9.83 -29.48 -17.71
C GLU A 213 -10.04 -27.98 -17.47
N LYS A 214 -9.67 -27.49 -16.28
CA LYS A 214 -9.73 -26.07 -15.94
C LYS A 214 -8.83 -25.23 -16.86
N LEU A 215 -7.58 -25.66 -17.06
CA LEU A 215 -6.64 -24.94 -17.93
C LEU A 215 -7.14 -24.90 -19.37
N GLN A 216 -7.73 -25.99 -19.88
CA GLN A 216 -8.33 -26.04 -21.21
C GLN A 216 -9.52 -25.07 -21.34
N HIS A 217 -10.37 -24.97 -20.31
CA HIS A 217 -11.45 -23.97 -20.29
C HIS A 217 -10.91 -22.52 -20.28
N GLU A 218 -9.72 -22.32 -19.74
CA GLU A 218 -9.00 -21.03 -19.75
C GLU A 218 -8.18 -20.82 -21.04
N GLY A 219 -8.20 -21.77 -21.98
CA GLY A 219 -7.48 -21.68 -23.26
C GLY A 219 -5.99 -22.02 -23.18
N SER A 220 -5.56 -22.73 -22.12
CA SER A 220 -4.19 -23.19 -21.91
C SER A 220 -4.13 -24.73 -21.83
N SER A 221 -2.93 -25.28 -21.71
CA SER A 221 -2.69 -26.71 -21.45
C SER A 221 -1.72 -26.87 -20.29
N LEU A 222 -1.70 -28.05 -19.65
CA LEU A 222 -0.73 -28.32 -18.60
C LEU A 222 0.71 -28.26 -19.11
N GLN A 223 0.95 -28.63 -20.38
CA GLN A 223 2.26 -28.52 -20.99
C GLN A 223 2.72 -27.07 -21.13
N GLU A 224 1.82 -26.20 -21.61
CA GLU A 224 2.11 -24.77 -21.75
C GLU A 224 2.30 -24.10 -20.39
N GLU A 225 1.46 -24.43 -19.41
CA GLU A 225 1.58 -23.93 -18.04
C GLU A 225 2.90 -24.40 -17.39
N ARG A 226 3.30 -25.65 -17.64
CA ARG A 226 4.58 -26.19 -17.18
C ARG A 226 5.75 -25.44 -17.81
N ARG A 227 5.71 -25.20 -19.12
CA ARG A 227 6.75 -24.45 -19.85
C ARG A 227 6.87 -23.03 -19.30
N ARG A 228 5.75 -22.31 -19.21
CA ARG A 228 5.69 -20.93 -18.70
C ARG A 228 6.23 -20.81 -17.28
N ARG A 229 5.82 -21.71 -16.37
CA ARG A 229 6.32 -21.73 -14.99
C ARG A 229 7.79 -22.08 -14.90
N ARG A 230 8.27 -23.02 -15.72
CA ARG A 230 9.70 -23.35 -15.79
C ARG A 230 10.51 -22.12 -16.18
N GLU A 231 10.13 -21.44 -17.26
CA GLU A 231 10.79 -20.24 -17.75
C GLU A 231 10.78 -19.13 -16.68
N GLN A 232 9.65 -18.93 -15.98
CA GLN A 232 9.54 -17.97 -14.87
C GLN A 232 10.52 -18.27 -13.73
N LEU A 233 10.64 -19.55 -13.32
CA LEU A 233 11.58 -19.96 -12.28
C LEU A 233 13.04 -19.79 -12.73
N MET A 234 13.35 -20.10 -14.00
CA MET A 234 14.68 -19.88 -14.58
C MET A 234 15.06 -18.40 -14.55
N VAL A 235 14.17 -17.52 -15.01
CA VAL A 235 14.38 -16.07 -14.99
C VAL A 235 14.59 -15.58 -13.55
N GLN A 236 13.74 -16.01 -12.61
CA GLN A 236 13.85 -15.61 -11.21
C GLN A 236 15.18 -16.04 -10.60
N GLN A 237 15.58 -17.30 -10.76
CA GLN A 237 16.83 -17.82 -10.21
C GLN A 237 18.04 -17.16 -10.84
N TYR A 238 18.02 -16.97 -12.16
CA TYR A 238 19.09 -16.33 -12.91
C TYR A 238 19.30 -14.87 -12.48
N LEU A 239 18.23 -14.06 -12.47
CA LEU A 239 18.32 -12.66 -12.04
C LEU A 239 18.76 -12.57 -10.58
N ARG A 240 18.26 -13.45 -9.70
CA ARG A 240 18.71 -13.50 -8.31
C ARG A 240 20.20 -13.79 -8.21
N LYS A 241 20.71 -14.76 -8.95
CA LYS A 241 22.14 -15.12 -8.99
C LYS A 241 23.00 -13.97 -9.52
N LYS A 242 22.55 -13.30 -10.57
CA LYS A 242 23.30 -12.23 -11.25
C LYS A 242 23.29 -10.91 -10.48
N ILE A 243 22.12 -10.53 -9.96
CA ILE A 243 21.85 -9.17 -9.45
C ILE A 243 21.95 -9.09 -7.92
N SER A 244 21.53 -10.12 -7.16
CA SER A 244 21.58 -10.03 -5.70
C SER A 244 22.98 -9.73 -5.15
N PRO A 245 24.07 -10.31 -5.70
CA PRO A 245 25.42 -10.00 -5.21
C PRO A 245 25.88 -8.57 -5.48
N THR A 246 25.29 -7.86 -6.46
CA THR A 246 25.66 -6.47 -6.80
C THR A 246 24.90 -5.44 -5.97
N VAL A 247 23.82 -5.86 -5.30
CA VAL A 247 23.01 -4.96 -4.46
C VAL A 247 23.67 -4.85 -3.09
N HIS A 248 24.37 -3.73 -2.87
CA HIS A 248 24.92 -3.37 -1.57
C HIS A 248 24.14 -2.22 -0.96
N ILE A 249 23.84 -2.35 0.33
CA ILE A 249 23.14 -1.34 1.14
C ILE A 249 24.10 -0.89 2.22
N THR A 250 24.36 0.41 2.26
CA THR A 250 25.21 1.00 3.28
C THR A 250 24.37 1.49 4.46
N HIS A 251 24.96 1.51 5.65
CA HIS A 251 24.29 2.06 6.83
C HIS A 251 23.91 3.55 6.65
N SER A 252 24.73 4.32 5.94
CA SER A 252 24.43 5.72 5.61
C SER A 252 23.18 5.88 4.75
N GLU A 253 22.96 4.99 3.79
CA GLU A 253 21.75 5.01 2.96
C GLU A 253 20.50 4.70 3.78
N LEU A 254 20.58 3.73 4.71
CA LEU A 254 19.47 3.42 5.61
C LEU A 254 19.11 4.60 6.51
N LEU A 255 20.11 5.29 7.08
CA LEU A 255 19.89 6.48 7.90
C LEU A 255 19.31 7.64 7.09
N ASN A 256 19.78 7.86 5.88
CA ASN A 256 19.24 8.90 4.99
C ASN A 256 17.79 8.60 4.61
N TYR A 257 17.51 7.35 4.22
CA TYR A 257 16.16 6.93 3.88
C TYR A 257 15.21 7.03 5.07
N TYR A 258 15.64 6.63 6.28
CA TYR A 258 14.88 6.84 7.50
C TYR A 258 14.58 8.33 7.73
N ARG A 259 15.56 9.23 7.57
CA ARG A 259 15.34 10.68 7.75
C ARG A 259 14.34 11.26 6.75
N GLU A 260 14.34 10.77 5.51
CA GLU A 260 13.39 11.18 4.47
C GLU A 260 11.97 10.69 4.76
N VAL A 261 11.82 9.45 5.23
CA VAL A 261 10.51 8.79 5.42
C VAL A 261 9.92 9.03 6.83
N CYS A 262 10.76 9.30 7.82
CA CYS A 262 10.38 9.45 9.23
C CYS A 262 9.24 10.46 9.48
N PRO A 263 9.22 11.68 8.89
CA PRO A 263 8.21 12.69 9.19
C PRO A 263 6.77 12.24 8.92
N GLU A 264 6.58 11.33 7.95
CA GLU A 264 5.25 10.90 7.51
C GLU A 264 4.85 9.52 8.02
N ARG A 265 5.81 8.57 8.11
CA ARG A 265 5.51 7.15 8.34
C ARG A 265 5.81 6.66 9.76
N TYR A 266 6.84 7.22 10.40
CA TYR A 266 7.36 6.71 11.67
C TYR A 266 7.09 7.64 12.86
N VAL A 267 6.21 8.63 12.68
CA VAL A 267 5.67 9.44 13.78
C VAL A 267 4.37 8.80 14.25
N GLN A 268 4.39 8.22 15.45
CA GLN A 268 3.16 7.85 16.14
C GLN A 268 2.61 9.12 16.79
N PRO A 269 1.43 9.62 16.39
CA PRO A 269 0.88 10.85 16.97
C PRO A 269 0.45 10.59 18.42
N THR A 270 0.50 11.63 19.25
CA THR A 270 -0.08 11.58 20.59
C THR A 270 -1.55 11.20 20.50
N ARG A 271 -1.95 10.22 21.30
CA ARG A 271 -3.34 9.78 21.44
C ARG A 271 -3.85 10.10 22.83
N MET A 272 -5.11 10.52 22.92
CA MET A 272 -5.78 10.73 24.18
C MET A 272 -7.09 9.97 24.22
N ARG A 273 -7.35 9.27 25.33
CA ARG A 273 -8.65 8.63 25.54
C ARG A 273 -9.64 9.69 26.02
N LEU A 274 -10.66 9.95 25.20
CA LEU A 274 -11.61 11.04 25.41
C LEU A 274 -12.84 10.55 26.20
N GLY A 275 -13.10 11.19 27.34
CA GLY A 275 -14.41 11.18 27.98
C GLY A 275 -15.19 12.45 27.63
N LEU A 276 -16.40 12.31 27.11
CA LEU A 276 -17.26 13.42 26.66
C LEU A 276 -18.66 13.34 27.27
N ILE A 277 -19.12 14.46 27.81
CA ILE A 277 -20.54 14.69 28.14
C ILE A 277 -21.01 15.86 27.30
N ALA A 278 -22.05 15.66 26.49
CA ALA A 278 -22.63 16.70 25.66
C ALA A 278 -24.03 17.03 26.16
N ILE A 279 -24.27 18.28 26.54
CA ILE A 279 -25.59 18.78 26.95
C ILE A 279 -26.11 19.64 25.81
N ARG A 280 -26.87 19.03 24.91
CA ARG A 280 -27.51 19.71 23.77
C ARG A 280 -28.44 20.83 24.23
N LYS A 281 -28.29 22.00 23.63
CA LYS A 281 -29.11 23.19 23.90
C LYS A 281 -30.58 22.97 23.48
N SER A 282 -30.81 22.15 22.44
CA SER A 282 -32.16 21.80 21.95
C SER A 282 -32.97 20.92 22.90
N GLU A 283 -32.32 20.21 23.82
CA GLU A 283 -32.96 19.29 24.77
C GLU A 283 -33.37 19.98 26.08
N SER A 284 -33.17 21.30 26.18
CA SER A 284 -33.47 22.10 27.37
C SER A 284 -34.56 23.15 27.06
N PRO A 285 -35.43 23.48 28.04
CA PRO A 285 -36.50 24.46 27.83
C PRO A 285 -36.00 25.88 27.51
N ASP A 286 -34.85 26.25 28.07
CA ASP A 286 -34.14 27.48 27.77
C ASP A 286 -32.62 27.28 27.89
N LEU A 287 -31.85 28.22 27.34
CA LEU A 287 -30.38 28.19 27.36
C LEU A 287 -29.79 28.30 28.78
N ALA A 288 -30.48 29.00 29.69
CA ALA A 288 -30.00 29.20 31.05
C ALA A 288 -30.04 27.90 31.87
N GLN A 289 -31.07 27.10 31.68
CA GLN A 289 -31.24 25.77 32.26
C GLN A 289 -30.21 24.80 31.68
N ALA A 290 -30.00 24.80 30.35
CA ALA A 290 -28.96 23.97 29.72
C ALA A 290 -27.57 24.27 30.32
N ARG A 291 -27.25 25.55 30.50
CA ARG A 291 -26.00 25.99 31.11
C ARG A 291 -25.91 25.65 32.60
N ALA A 292 -27.00 25.80 33.35
CA ALA A 292 -27.02 25.43 34.77
C ALA A 292 -26.79 23.92 34.98
N VAL A 293 -27.37 23.07 34.13
CA VAL A 293 -27.08 21.62 34.14
C VAL A 293 -25.63 21.37 33.71
N ALA A 294 -25.19 22.05 32.65
CA ALA A 294 -23.80 22.34 32.28
C ALA A 294 -22.82 22.38 33.45
N ASP A 295 -22.95 23.48 34.19
CA ASP A 295 -22.08 23.88 35.29
C ASP A 295 -22.18 22.90 36.47
N ALA A 296 -23.39 22.42 36.79
CA ALA A 296 -23.59 21.45 37.88
C ALA A 296 -22.91 20.10 37.59
N VAL A 297 -22.98 19.62 36.35
CA VAL A 297 -22.30 18.37 35.95
C VAL A 297 -20.79 18.57 35.94
N LEU A 298 -20.30 19.72 35.45
CA LEU A 298 -18.87 20.04 35.47
C LEU A 298 -18.31 20.10 36.89
N GLU A 299 -19.04 20.73 37.82
CA GLU A 299 -18.63 20.83 39.23
C GLU A 299 -18.51 19.44 39.86
N ARG A 300 -19.49 18.56 39.63
CA ARG A 300 -19.49 17.18 40.12
C ARG A 300 -18.35 16.35 39.52
N ALA A 301 -18.14 16.47 38.21
CA ALA A 301 -17.03 15.82 37.51
C ALA A 301 -15.66 16.30 38.01
N SER A 302 -15.56 17.59 38.36
CA SER A 302 -14.33 18.19 38.91
C SER A 302 -14.06 17.79 40.36
N LYS A 303 -15.11 17.50 41.14
CA LYS A 303 -15.05 16.95 42.50
C LYS A 303 -14.69 15.46 42.55
N GLY A 304 -14.51 14.81 41.40
CA GLY A 304 -14.09 13.41 41.31
C GLY A 304 -15.24 12.40 41.29
N GLU A 305 -16.49 12.84 41.07
CA GLU A 305 -17.58 11.90 40.80
C GLU A 305 -17.31 11.09 39.53
N ASP A 306 -17.80 9.85 39.49
CA ASP A 306 -17.64 8.94 38.36
C ASP A 306 -18.22 9.57 37.07
N PHE A 307 -17.30 9.89 36.14
CA PHE A 307 -17.61 10.52 34.88
C PHE A 307 -18.53 9.65 34.01
N ALA A 308 -18.38 8.32 34.05
CA ALA A 308 -19.21 7.41 33.28
C ALA A 308 -20.65 7.41 33.77
N ARG A 309 -20.87 7.55 35.08
CA ARG A 309 -22.21 7.70 35.67
C ARG A 309 -22.85 9.04 35.29
N LEU A 310 -22.09 10.12 35.35
CA LEU A 310 -22.56 11.44 34.94
C LEU A 310 -22.93 11.46 33.45
N ALA A 311 -22.10 10.84 32.59
CA ALA A 311 -22.36 10.73 31.17
C ALA A 311 -23.64 9.94 30.87
N ARG A 312 -23.83 8.77 31.50
CA ARG A 312 -25.06 7.96 31.31
C ARG A 312 -26.33 8.70 31.71
N ARG A 313 -26.23 9.62 32.67
CA ARG A 313 -27.38 10.30 33.26
C ARG A 313 -27.72 11.63 32.58
N TYR A 314 -26.72 12.37 32.14
CA TYR A 314 -26.88 13.76 31.67
C TYR A 314 -26.39 14.02 30.25
N SER A 315 -25.68 13.08 29.62
CA SER A 315 -25.16 13.27 28.27
C SER A 315 -26.21 12.94 27.22
N HIS A 316 -26.32 13.82 26.22
CA HIS A 316 -27.06 13.66 24.97
C HIS A 316 -26.13 13.25 23.80
N ASP A 317 -24.91 12.79 24.12
CA ASP A 317 -23.96 12.23 23.16
C ASP A 317 -24.28 10.77 22.82
N PRO A 318 -24.02 10.28 21.59
CA PRO A 318 -24.24 8.87 21.25
C PRO A 318 -23.52 7.87 22.16
N MET A 319 -22.37 8.25 22.74
CA MET A 319 -21.60 7.40 23.66
C MET A 319 -22.07 7.52 25.12
N ALA A 320 -23.15 8.24 25.42
CA ALA A 320 -23.69 8.41 26.76
C ALA A 320 -23.93 7.06 27.47
N SER A 321 -24.53 6.09 26.78
CA SER A 321 -24.78 4.74 27.29
C SER A 321 -23.48 3.95 27.56
N GLY A 322 -22.38 4.30 26.88
CA GLY A 322 -21.03 3.79 27.13
C GLY A 322 -20.28 4.50 28.25
N GLY A 323 -20.89 5.51 28.90
CA GLY A 323 -20.21 6.36 29.88
C GLY A 323 -19.45 7.54 29.27
N GLY A 324 -19.78 7.90 28.02
CA GLY A 324 -19.16 9.02 27.31
C GLY A 324 -17.73 8.73 26.83
N ASP A 325 -17.31 7.46 26.78
CA ASP A 325 -15.96 7.08 26.35
C ASP A 325 -15.89 6.94 24.83
N TRP A 326 -15.07 7.78 24.20
CA TRP A 326 -14.83 7.79 22.76
C TRP A 326 -13.58 7.00 22.35
N GLY A 327 -12.91 6.35 23.31
CA GLY A 327 -11.64 5.67 23.06
C GLY A 327 -10.51 6.66 22.74
N PHE A 328 -9.44 6.15 22.15
CA PHE A 328 -8.26 6.95 21.79
C PHE A 328 -8.50 7.77 20.52
N VAL A 329 -8.36 9.08 20.65
CA VAL A 329 -8.41 10.06 19.55
C VAL A 329 -7.05 10.71 19.33
N THR A 330 -6.80 11.17 18.10
CA THR A 330 -5.58 11.90 17.73
C THR A 330 -5.92 13.37 17.53
N LYS A 331 -4.93 14.25 17.65
CA LYS A 331 -5.16 15.69 17.50
C LYS A 331 -5.72 16.00 16.12
N GLY A 332 -6.85 16.70 16.06
CA GLY A 332 -7.56 17.03 14.83
C GLY A 332 -8.46 15.92 14.27
N SER A 333 -8.55 14.74 14.91
CA SER A 333 -9.50 13.70 14.48
C SER A 333 -10.93 13.95 14.98
N PHE A 334 -11.10 14.78 16.00
CA PHE A 334 -12.42 15.13 16.52
C PHE A 334 -13.02 16.34 15.77
N ARG A 335 -14.28 16.23 15.34
CA ARG A 335 -14.95 17.24 14.49
C ARG A 335 -15.02 18.62 15.16
N ILE A 336 -15.19 18.65 16.48
CA ILE A 336 -15.34 19.88 17.25
C ILE A 336 -13.96 20.36 17.71
N LYS A 337 -13.40 21.33 16.97
CA LYS A 337 -12.04 21.85 17.22
C LYS A 337 -11.83 22.37 18.65
N ALA A 338 -12.86 22.94 19.28
CA ALA A 338 -12.78 23.43 20.65
C ALA A 338 -12.62 22.28 21.67
N VAL A 339 -13.32 21.16 21.47
CA VAL A 339 -13.19 19.95 22.30
C VAL A 339 -11.81 19.32 22.11
N ASP A 340 -11.34 19.22 20.86
CA ASP A 340 -9.99 18.73 20.53
C ASP A 340 -8.90 19.58 21.21
N GLY A 341 -8.98 20.91 21.07
CA GLY A 341 -8.03 21.83 21.68
C GLY A 341 -7.97 21.74 23.20
N VAL A 342 -9.13 21.59 23.86
CA VAL A 342 -9.20 21.40 25.31
C VAL A 342 -8.65 20.03 25.70
N LEU A 343 -9.05 18.95 25.04
CA LEU A 343 -8.60 17.59 25.37
C LEU A 343 -7.06 17.50 25.41
N PHE A 344 -6.39 17.94 24.34
CA PHE A 344 -4.93 17.84 24.21
C PHE A 344 -4.14 18.81 25.11
N ALA A 345 -4.81 19.77 25.74
CA ALA A 345 -4.23 20.66 26.74
C ALA A 345 -4.36 20.12 28.19
N LEU A 346 -5.18 19.08 28.41
CA LEU A 346 -5.42 18.53 29.75
C LEU A 346 -4.35 17.53 30.19
N GLU A 347 -4.11 17.50 31.48
CA GLU A 347 -3.42 16.39 32.15
C GLU A 347 -4.33 15.17 32.26
N THR A 348 -3.74 13.97 32.24
CA THR A 348 -4.49 12.72 32.40
C THR A 348 -5.25 12.70 33.73
N GLY A 349 -6.52 12.30 33.67
CA GLY A 349 -7.45 12.26 34.80
C GLY A 349 -8.20 13.58 35.05
N ARG A 350 -7.81 14.69 34.42
CA ARG A 350 -8.45 16.00 34.63
C ARG A 350 -9.67 16.21 33.74
N THR A 351 -10.65 16.92 34.30
CA THR A 351 -11.81 17.45 33.58
C THR A 351 -11.49 18.88 33.15
N GLY A 352 -11.73 19.20 31.89
CA GLY A 352 -11.49 20.52 31.32
C GLY A 352 -12.60 21.52 31.59
N PRO A 353 -12.39 22.79 31.20
CA PRO A 353 -13.42 23.82 31.28
C PRO A 353 -14.62 23.48 30.42
N LEU A 354 -15.75 24.11 30.70
CA LEU A 354 -16.94 23.98 29.88
C LEU A 354 -16.67 24.53 28.47
N VAL A 355 -16.89 23.71 27.45
CA VAL A 355 -16.77 24.11 26.04
C VAL A 355 -18.17 24.38 25.50
N GLU A 356 -18.46 25.64 25.20
CA GLU A 356 -19.73 26.05 24.60
C GLU A 356 -19.62 26.09 23.07
N THR A 357 -20.58 25.47 22.39
CA THR A 357 -20.81 25.64 20.94
C THR A 357 -22.27 26.02 20.67
N ASP A 358 -22.61 26.30 19.42
CA ASP A 358 -24.00 26.62 19.03
C ASP A 358 -24.97 25.47 19.30
N GLU A 359 -24.50 24.22 19.28
CA GLU A 359 -25.33 23.02 19.42
C GLU A 359 -25.43 22.53 20.87
N ALA A 360 -24.35 22.60 21.64
CA ALA A 360 -24.27 21.98 22.95
C ALA A 360 -23.20 22.59 23.87
N PHE A 361 -23.32 22.27 25.16
CA PHE A 361 -22.27 22.44 26.15
C PHE A 361 -21.52 21.10 26.33
N TYR A 362 -20.22 21.10 26.09
CA TYR A 362 -19.37 19.92 26.20
C TYR A 362 -18.51 19.98 27.45
N ILE A 363 -18.49 18.88 28.20
CA ILE A 363 -17.57 18.64 29.31
C ILE A 363 -16.62 17.54 28.86
N VAL A 364 -15.33 17.84 28.91
CA VAL A 364 -14.26 17.00 28.37
C VAL A 364 -13.42 16.47 29.52
N LYS A 365 -13.09 15.18 29.51
CA LYS A 365 -12.15 14.57 30.46
C LYS A 365 -11.09 13.77 29.71
N ALA A 366 -9.82 13.99 30.04
CA ALA A 366 -8.73 13.18 29.54
C ALA A 366 -8.62 11.90 30.38
N LEU A 367 -9.08 10.76 29.87
CA LEU A 367 -9.08 9.50 30.62
C LEU A 367 -7.71 8.82 30.65
N ALA A 368 -7.00 8.86 29.53
CA ALA A 368 -5.65 8.31 29.36
C ALA A 368 -4.89 9.11 28.30
N ARG A 369 -3.57 9.07 28.34
CA ARG A 369 -2.70 9.72 27.36
C ARG A 369 -1.61 8.73 26.94
N GLU A 370 -1.44 8.58 25.64
CA GLU A 370 -0.32 7.89 25.01
C GLU A 370 0.48 8.95 24.27
N ASP A 371 1.67 9.26 24.76
CA ASP A 371 2.52 10.26 24.12
C ASP A 371 2.97 9.78 22.75
N GLY A 372 2.96 10.73 21.80
CA GLY A 372 3.49 10.49 20.48
C GLY A 372 4.98 10.18 20.58
N ARG A 373 5.41 9.17 19.84
CA ARG A 373 6.82 8.80 19.74
C ARG A 373 7.21 8.66 18.29
N THR A 374 8.41 9.12 17.98
CA THR A 374 9.07 8.74 16.74
C THR A 374 9.63 7.35 16.92
N VAL A 375 9.23 6.41 16.06
CA VAL A 375 9.75 5.05 16.07
C VAL A 375 11.24 5.13 15.75
N PRO A 376 12.14 4.74 16.66
CA PRO A 376 13.58 4.91 16.46
C PRO A 376 14.08 4.06 15.30
N PHE A 377 15.15 4.51 14.64
CA PHE A 377 15.77 3.79 13.51
C PHE A 377 16.01 2.31 13.81
N THR A 378 16.43 1.97 15.03
CA THR A 378 16.70 0.59 15.46
C THR A 378 15.48 -0.32 15.47
N GLU A 379 14.26 0.21 15.64
CA GLU A 379 13.02 -0.58 15.59
C GLU A 379 12.59 -0.89 14.15
N VAL A 380 13.03 -0.11 13.17
CA VAL A 380 12.58 -0.20 11.76
C VAL A 380 13.70 -0.55 10.79
N GLN A 381 14.92 -0.77 11.28
CA GLN A 381 16.09 -1.00 10.44
C GLN A 381 15.91 -2.15 9.45
N ASP A 382 15.41 -3.30 9.90
CA ASP A 382 15.21 -4.48 9.06
C ASP A 382 14.15 -4.23 7.96
N GLU A 383 13.05 -3.56 8.32
CA GLU A 383 12.00 -3.18 7.36
C GLU A 383 12.55 -2.24 6.28
N LEU A 384 13.32 -1.23 6.68
CA LEU A 384 13.95 -0.29 5.75
C LEU A 384 15.00 -0.97 4.87
N GLU A 385 15.76 -1.91 5.43
CA GLU A 385 16.76 -2.65 4.67
C GLU A 385 16.10 -3.47 3.57
N ASP A 386 15.05 -4.21 3.88
CA ASP A 386 14.32 -4.99 2.89
C ASP A 386 13.69 -4.07 1.81
N GLU A 387 13.08 -2.95 2.20
CA GLU A 387 12.52 -1.98 1.24
C GLU A 387 13.57 -1.36 0.30
N ILE A 388 14.73 -0.96 0.84
CA ILE A 388 15.84 -0.43 0.03
C ILE A 388 16.42 -1.55 -0.86
N ARG A 389 16.55 -2.77 -0.33
CA ARG A 389 17.06 -3.93 -1.08
C ARG A 389 16.18 -4.21 -2.28
N ASP A 390 14.88 -4.32 -2.08
CA ASP A 390 13.92 -4.61 -3.14
C ASP A 390 13.91 -3.52 -4.20
N ARG A 391 13.95 -2.24 -3.78
CA ARG A 391 14.03 -1.11 -4.70
C ARG A 391 15.29 -1.16 -5.56
N LYS A 392 16.48 -1.25 -4.92
CA LYS A 392 17.76 -1.33 -5.61
C LYS A 392 17.85 -2.56 -6.51
N TYR A 393 17.35 -3.70 -6.06
CA TYR A 393 17.29 -4.93 -6.84
C TYR A 393 16.46 -4.72 -8.11
N ASN A 394 15.25 -4.18 -7.98
CA ASN A 394 14.36 -3.92 -9.12
C ASN A 394 14.95 -2.90 -10.10
N GLU A 395 15.56 -1.82 -9.61
CA GLU A 395 16.28 -0.84 -10.42
C GLU A 395 17.44 -1.49 -11.18
N THR A 396 18.23 -2.32 -10.52
CA THR A 396 19.37 -3.01 -11.14
C THR A 396 18.92 -4.04 -12.17
N VAL A 397 17.84 -4.78 -11.90
CA VAL A 397 17.20 -5.68 -12.88
C VAL A 397 16.75 -4.89 -14.11
N ASN A 398 16.08 -3.75 -13.92
CA ASN A 398 15.64 -2.91 -15.03
C ASN A 398 16.81 -2.42 -15.88
N ASN A 399 17.87 -1.91 -15.25
CA ASN A 399 19.07 -1.49 -15.96
C ASN A 399 19.71 -2.66 -16.72
N TYR A 400 19.77 -3.84 -16.11
CA TYR A 400 20.30 -5.04 -16.74
C TYR A 400 19.49 -5.47 -17.97
N ILE A 401 18.15 -5.44 -17.89
CA ILE A 401 17.26 -5.74 -19.02
C ILE A 401 17.45 -4.71 -20.15
N GLN A 402 17.62 -3.43 -19.82
CA GLN A 402 17.92 -2.40 -20.82
C GLN A 402 19.26 -2.66 -21.52
N ASP A 403 20.27 -3.12 -20.79
CA ASP A 403 21.56 -3.48 -21.37
C ASP A 403 21.49 -4.76 -22.21
N LEU A 404 20.64 -5.73 -21.84
CA LEU A 404 20.33 -6.87 -22.69
C LEU A 404 19.64 -6.45 -23.98
N TYR A 405 18.69 -5.52 -23.89
CA TYR A 405 17.98 -4.99 -25.06
C TYR A 405 18.94 -4.30 -26.05
N LYS A 406 19.91 -3.54 -25.54
CA LYS A 406 20.93 -2.86 -26.38
C LYS A 406 21.92 -3.82 -27.02
N ARG A 407 22.24 -4.94 -26.35
CA ARG A 407 23.20 -5.95 -26.85
C ARG A 407 22.55 -6.98 -27.77
N GLY A 408 21.30 -7.33 -27.51
CA GLY A 408 20.55 -8.31 -28.28
C GLY A 408 20.10 -7.79 -29.64
N TYR A 409 19.90 -8.70 -30.58
CA TYR A 409 19.22 -8.38 -31.83
C TYR A 409 17.71 -8.37 -31.59
N VAL A 410 17.13 -7.17 -31.49
CA VAL A 410 15.68 -6.98 -31.38
C VAL A 410 15.19 -6.22 -32.61
N ARG A 411 14.33 -6.86 -33.41
CA ARG A 411 13.67 -6.23 -34.54
C ARG A 411 12.17 -6.23 -34.33
N VAL A 412 11.60 -5.06 -34.05
CA VAL A 412 10.15 -4.88 -34.00
C VAL A 412 9.65 -4.67 -35.43
N MET A 413 8.70 -5.50 -35.88
CA MET A 413 8.18 -5.46 -37.25
C MET A 413 6.85 -4.69 -37.36
N MET A 414 6.12 -4.51 -36.24
CA MET A 414 4.92 -3.69 -36.19
C MET A 414 4.86 -2.89 -34.88
N GLU A 415 4.84 -1.56 -34.99
CA GLU A 415 5.03 -0.65 -33.84
C GLU A 415 3.74 0.05 -33.38
N ASN A 416 2.62 -0.13 -34.10
CA ASN A 416 1.30 0.38 -33.72
C ASN A 416 0.24 -0.71 -33.90
N ILE A 417 -0.20 -1.32 -32.80
CA ILE A 417 -1.32 -2.26 -32.71
C ILE A 417 -2.54 -1.54 -32.13
#